data_AF-A0A0H5D2L1-F1
#
_entry.id   AF-A0A0H5D2L1-F1
#
_cell.length_a   1.000
_cell.length_b   1.000
_cell.length_c   1.000
_cell.angle_alpha   90.00
_cell.angle_beta   90.00
_cell.angle_gamma   90.00
#
_symmetry.space_group_name_H-M   'P 1'
#
loop_
_entity.id
_entity.type
_entity.pdbx_description
1 polymer ?
#
loop_
_entity_poly.entity_id
_entity_poly.type
_entity_poly.pdbx_seq_one_letter_code
_entity_poly.pdbx_strand_id
1 'polypeptide(L)'
;MTARPLEVRVAAGIVAVGAALFLVLGIVRGEPRAPIIFTILAALAIAAMVSGWGKGRAIASCVVVFLALSHALIALGGLPWEVRTVSGAVAAGYVYAVILLLTGPARAHFGGARRG
;
A
#
# COMPACT_ATOMS: atom_id res chain seq x y z
N MET A 1 6.00 2.94 25.66
CA MET A 1 5.44 3.00 24.28
C MET A 1 5.46 1.59 23.73
N THR A 2 4.32 0.91 23.62
CA THR A 2 4.28 -0.42 22.97
C THR A 2 4.67 -0.25 21.51
N ALA A 3 5.70 -0.96 21.06
CA ALA A 3 6.14 -0.90 19.67
C ALA A 3 4.98 -1.25 18.73
N ARG A 4 4.87 -0.52 17.61
CA ARG A 4 3.89 -0.85 16.55
C ARG A 4 4.10 -2.30 16.10
N PRO A 5 3.03 -3.08 15.83
CA PRO A 5 3.17 -4.46 15.35
C PRO A 5 4.04 -4.51 14.10
N LEU A 6 4.82 -5.58 13.97
CA LEU A 6 5.71 -5.78 12.84
C LEU A 6 4.94 -5.76 11.52
N GLU A 7 3.73 -6.34 11.50
CA GLU A 7 2.86 -6.44 10.34
C GLU A 7 2.45 -5.05 9.81
N VAL A 8 2.13 -4.11 10.70
CA VAL A 8 1.79 -2.73 10.33
C VAL A 8 3.03 -2.00 9.78
N ARG A 9 4.20 -2.23 10.39
CA ARG A 9 5.47 -1.64 9.93
C ARG A 9 5.89 -2.17 8.56
N VAL A 10 5.78 -3.48 8.36
CA VAL A 10 6.12 -4.15 7.09
C VAL A 10 5.12 -3.75 6.02
N ALA A 11 3.82 -3.71 6.31
CA ALA A 11 2.81 -3.22 5.37
C ALA A 11 3.10 -1.77 4.94
N ALA A 12 3.37 -0.87 5.88
CA ALA A 12 3.74 0.51 5.57
C ALA A 12 5.02 0.60 4.73
N GLY A 13 6.03 -0.23 5.04
CA GLY A 13 7.26 -0.32 4.26
C GLY A 13 7.03 -0.77 2.83
N ILE A 14 6.22 -1.81 2.62
CA ILE A 14 5.86 -2.30 1.28
C ILE A 14 5.13 -1.21 0.49
N VAL A 15 4.17 -0.51 1.12
CA VAL A 15 3.43 0.58 0.48
C VAL A 15 4.36 1.73 0.10
N ALA A 16 5.29 2.11 0.99
CA ALA A 16 6.26 3.16 0.73
C ALA A 16 7.22 2.81 -0.42
N VAL A 17 7.77 1.58 -0.43
CA VAL A 17 8.68 1.11 -1.49
C VAL A 17 7.95 1.03 -2.83
N GLY A 18 6.73 0.49 -2.86
CA GLY A 18 5.94 0.41 -4.10
C GLY A 18 5.64 1.80 -4.69
N ALA A 19 5.25 2.75 -3.84
CA ALA A 19 4.99 4.12 -4.26
C ALA A 19 6.26 4.81 -4.78
N ALA A 20 7.39 4.64 -4.09
CA ALA A 20 8.68 5.19 -4.50
C ALA A 20 9.15 4.63 -5.84
N LEU A 21 9.05 3.30 -6.04
CA LEU A 21 9.41 2.65 -7.30
C LEU A 21 8.59 3.21 -8.47
N PHE A 22 7.27 3.33 -8.29
CA PHE A 22 6.40 3.86 -9.34
C PHE A 22 6.65 5.34 -9.60
N LEU A 23 6.91 6.15 -8.56
CA LEU A 23 7.26 7.56 -8.70
C LEU A 23 8.55 7.75 -9.48
N VAL A 24 9.62 7.02 -9.12
CA VAL A 24 10.91 7.07 -9.83
C VAL A 24 10.72 6.70 -11.30
N LEU A 25 9.98 5.62 -11.57
CA LEU A 25 9.70 5.18 -12.93
C LEU A 25 8.94 6.26 -13.73
N GLY A 26 7.96 6.91 -13.12
CA GLY A 26 7.24 8.03 -13.69
C GLY A 26 8.11 9.22 -14.05
N ILE A 27 8.99 9.62 -13.13
CA ILE A 27 9.92 10.73 -13.32
C ILE A 27 10.88 10.42 -14.45
N VAL A 28 11.50 9.24 -14.46
CA VAL A 28 12.44 8.80 -15.50
C VAL A 28 11.78 8.79 -16.88
N ARG A 29 10.48 8.49 -16.96
CA ARG A 29 9.71 8.47 -18.21
C ARG A 29 9.11 9.82 -18.59
N GLY A 30 9.23 10.85 -17.76
CA GLY A 30 8.65 12.18 -18.02
C GLY A 30 7.13 12.26 -17.80
N GLU A 31 6.53 11.29 -17.12
CA GLU A 31 5.08 11.19 -16.89
C GLU A 31 4.73 11.14 -15.39
N PRO A 32 5.09 12.18 -14.59
CA PRO A 32 5.02 12.07 -13.12
C PRO A 32 3.62 12.23 -12.53
N ARG A 33 2.61 12.64 -13.31
CA ARG A 33 1.29 13.03 -12.78
C ARG A 33 0.59 11.88 -12.04
N ALA A 34 0.39 10.74 -12.70
CA ALA A 34 -0.25 9.58 -12.05
C ALA A 34 0.59 9.03 -10.88
N PRO A 35 1.92 8.87 -11.01
CA PRO A 35 2.78 8.46 -9.91
C PRO A 35 2.76 9.40 -8.69
N ILE A 36 2.65 10.71 -8.88
CA ILE A 36 2.47 11.67 -7.78
C ILE A 36 1.15 11.41 -7.05
N ILE A 37 0.05 11.24 -7.77
CA ILE A 37 -1.26 10.93 -7.16
C ILE A 37 -1.19 9.63 -6.36
N PHE A 38 -0.55 8.59 -6.91
CA PHE A 38 -0.39 7.30 -6.23
C PHE A 38 0.46 7.44 -4.97
N THR A 39 1.50 8.28 -5.01
CA THR A 39 2.34 8.58 -3.86
C THR A 39 1.56 9.29 -2.75
N ILE A 40 0.70 10.24 -3.10
CA ILE A 40 -0.17 10.93 -2.14
C ILE A 40 -1.14 9.94 -1.49
N LEU A 41 -1.79 9.09 -2.28
CA LEU A 41 -2.70 8.04 -1.76
C LEU A 41 -1.96 7.05 -0.86
N ALA A 42 -0.76 6.63 -1.25
CA ALA A 42 0.10 5.77 -0.45
C ALA A 42 0.47 6.43 0.90
N ALA A 43 0.82 7.72 0.89
CA ALA A 43 1.12 8.47 2.11
C ALA A 43 -0.10 8.56 3.04
N LEU A 44 -1.30 8.80 2.50
CA LEU A 44 -2.55 8.79 3.26
C LEU A 44 -2.84 7.41 3.87
N ALA A 45 -2.62 6.33 3.11
CA ALA A 45 -2.77 4.97 3.61
C ALA A 45 -1.78 4.68 4.75
N ILE A 46 -0.50 5.06 4.59
CA ILE A 46 0.53 4.89 5.62
C ILE A 46 0.15 5.68 6.88
N ALA A 47 -0.29 6.94 6.73
CA ALA A 47 -0.76 7.76 7.85
C ALA A 47 -1.92 7.07 8.61
N ALA A 48 -2.89 6.52 7.87
CA ALA A 48 -3.99 5.76 8.46
C ALA A 48 -3.49 4.51 9.21
N MET A 49 -2.52 3.78 8.66
CA MET A 49 -1.92 2.59 9.30
C MET A 49 -1.21 2.93 10.62
N VAL A 50 -0.40 4.00 10.63
CA VAL A 50 0.41 4.36 11.79
C VAL A 50 -0.38 5.09 12.88
N SER A 51 -1.54 5.64 12.55
CA SER A 51 -2.41 6.35 13.50
C SER A 51 -2.98 5.47 14.61
N GLY A 52 -3.16 4.16 14.35
CA GLY A 52 -3.81 3.24 15.30
C GLY A 52 -5.32 3.49 15.49
N TRP A 53 -5.91 4.39 14.71
CA TRP A 53 -7.33 4.71 14.83
C TRP A 53 -8.20 3.51 14.42
N GLY A 54 -9.31 3.27 15.11
CA GLY A 54 -10.14 2.07 14.91
C GLY A 54 -10.66 1.86 13.49
N LYS A 55 -10.90 2.95 12.75
CA LYS A 55 -11.28 2.91 11.33
C LYS A 55 -10.09 2.96 10.36
N GLY A 56 -8.89 3.28 10.87
CA GLY A 56 -7.67 3.44 10.09
C GLY A 56 -7.33 2.20 9.28
N ARG A 57 -7.58 1.00 9.82
CA ARG A 57 -7.41 -0.26 9.10
C ARG A 57 -8.25 -0.33 7.83
N ALA A 58 -9.56 -0.08 7.94
CA ALA A 58 -10.48 -0.20 6.82
C ALA A 58 -10.16 0.83 5.73
N ILE A 59 -9.84 2.07 6.14
CA ILE A 59 -9.44 3.14 5.22
C ILE A 59 -8.13 2.77 4.52
N ALA A 60 -7.11 2.35 5.27
CA ALA A 60 -5.83 1.94 4.71
C ALA A 60 -6.00 0.76 3.75
N SER A 61 -6.75 -0.28 4.13
CA SER A 61 -7.03 -1.41 3.26
C SER A 61 -7.75 -0.99 1.98
N CYS A 62 -8.76 -0.13 2.07
CA CYS A 62 -9.50 0.37 0.90
C CYS A 62 -8.55 1.08 -0.10
N VAL A 63 -7.73 2.01 0.40
CA VAL A 63 -6.77 2.75 -0.43
C VAL A 63 -5.72 1.82 -1.03
N VAL A 64 -5.16 0.90 -0.26
CA VAL A 64 -4.12 -0.03 -0.75
C VAL A 64 -4.71 -1.03 -1.76
N VAL A 65 -5.95 -1.49 -1.58
CA VAL A 65 -6.65 -2.32 -2.57
C VAL A 65 -6.86 -1.54 -3.86
N PHE A 66 -7.31 -0.29 -3.79
CA PHE A 66 -7.45 0.57 -4.98
C PHE A 66 -6.11 0.73 -5.72
N LEU A 67 -5.02 0.97 -4.99
CA LEU A 67 -3.68 1.05 -5.57
C LEU A 67 -3.24 -0.29 -6.20
N ALA A 68 -3.51 -1.41 -5.54
CA ALA A 68 -3.19 -2.75 -6.04
C ALA A 68 -3.91 -3.04 -7.35
N LEU A 69 -5.21 -2.76 -7.41
CA LEU A 69 -6.02 -2.91 -8.63
C LEU A 69 -5.53 -1.99 -9.74
N SER A 70 -5.20 -0.74 -9.42
CA SER A 70 -4.66 0.21 -10.40
C SER A 70 -3.35 -0.30 -11.02
N HIS A 71 -2.43 -0.81 -10.19
CA HIS A 71 -1.19 -1.42 -10.68
C HIS A 71 -1.42 -2.72 -11.46
N ALA A 72 -2.41 -3.54 -11.06
CA ALA A 72 -2.78 -4.73 -11.82
C ALA A 72 -3.32 -4.35 -13.23
N LEU A 73 -4.14 -3.32 -13.34
CA LEU A 73 -4.61 -2.80 -14.62
C LEU A 73 -3.46 -2.27 -15.49
N ILE A 74 -2.49 -1.57 -14.89
CA ILE A 74 -1.28 -1.11 -15.58
C ILE A 74 -0.44 -2.31 -16.07
N ALA A 75 -0.29 -3.35 -15.25
CA ALA A 75 0.46 -4.57 -15.59
C ALA A 75 -0.18 -5.37 -16.75
N LEU A 76 -1.52 -5.38 -16.81
CA LEU A 76 -2.30 -6.04 -17.85
C LEU A 76 -2.46 -5.19 -19.13
N GLY A 77 -2.20 -3.88 -19.05
CA GLY A 77 -2.32 -2.97 -20.18
C GLY A 77 -1.22 -3.12 -21.24
N GLY A 78 -1.38 -2.41 -22.36
CA GLY A 78 -0.44 -2.39 -23.49
C GLY A 78 0.79 -1.50 -23.29
N LEU A 79 1.24 -1.31 -22.05
CA LEU A 79 2.39 -0.45 -21.72
C LEU A 79 3.73 -1.17 -21.96
N PRO A 80 4.87 -0.44 -21.97
CA PRO A 80 6.19 -1.04 -22.03
C PRO A 80 6.41 -2.08 -20.93
N TRP A 81 7.20 -3.10 -21.23
CA TRP A 81 7.36 -4.27 -20.37
C TRP A 81 7.93 -3.91 -19.00
N GLU A 82 8.79 -2.90 -18.89
CA GLU A 82 9.37 -2.43 -17.62
C GLU A 82 8.28 -1.92 -16.68
N VAL A 83 7.35 -1.12 -17.21
CA VAL A 83 6.22 -0.55 -16.46
C VAL A 83 5.29 -1.64 -15.99
N ARG A 84 5.06 -2.65 -16.85
CA ARG A 84 4.18 -3.77 -16.55
C ARG A 84 4.76 -4.67 -15.46
N THR A 85 6.04 -5.04 -15.57
CA THR A 85 6.70 -5.89 -14.59
C THR A 85 6.80 -5.21 -13.23
N VAL A 86 7.20 -3.93 -13.19
CA VAL A 86 7.24 -3.16 -11.93
C VAL A 86 5.84 -3.05 -11.33
N SER A 87 4.81 -2.74 -12.13
CA SER A 87 3.45 -2.62 -11.62
C SER A 87 2.89 -3.94 -11.13
N GLY A 88 3.18 -5.06 -11.80
CA GLY A 88 2.78 -6.39 -11.34
C GLY A 88 3.39 -6.73 -9.98
N ALA A 89 4.69 -6.47 -9.81
CA ALA A 89 5.38 -6.69 -8.54
C ALA A 89 4.83 -5.79 -7.42
N VAL A 90 4.57 -4.52 -7.71
CA VAL A 90 3.98 -3.56 -6.76
C VAL A 90 2.56 -3.97 -6.38
N ALA A 91 1.74 -4.42 -7.34
CA ALA A 91 0.39 -4.93 -7.08
C ALA A 91 0.42 -6.13 -6.11
N ALA A 92 1.29 -7.11 -6.35
CA ALA A 92 1.46 -8.25 -5.47
C ALA A 92 1.90 -7.83 -4.05
N GLY A 93 2.83 -6.87 -3.96
CA GLY A 93 3.26 -6.27 -2.70
C GLY A 93 2.08 -5.62 -1.95
N TYR A 94 1.25 -4.83 -2.63
CA TYR A 94 0.10 -4.18 -2.02
C TYR A 94 -0.97 -5.18 -1.55
N VAL A 95 -1.23 -6.25 -2.31
CA VAL A 95 -2.10 -7.35 -1.85
C VAL A 95 -1.53 -7.98 -0.57
N TYR A 96 -0.23 -8.24 -0.53
CA TYR A 96 0.43 -8.78 0.67
C TYR A 96 0.37 -7.81 1.85
N ALA A 97 0.53 -6.50 1.62
CA ALA A 97 0.36 -5.48 2.66
C ALA A 97 -1.06 -5.49 3.24
N VAL A 98 -2.10 -5.68 2.41
CA VAL A 98 -3.48 -5.83 2.89
C VAL A 98 -3.61 -7.09 3.75
N ILE A 99 -3.05 -8.22 3.34
CA ILE A 99 -3.06 -9.47 4.13
C ILE A 99 -2.43 -9.23 5.51
N LEU A 100 -1.29 -8.54 5.59
CA LEU A 100 -0.64 -8.18 6.85
C LEU A 100 -1.56 -7.35 7.77
N LEU A 101 -2.31 -6.40 7.20
CA LEU A 101 -3.28 -5.59 7.96
C LEU A 101 -4.50 -6.40 8.44
N LEU A 102 -4.76 -7.56 7.85
CA LEU A 102 -5.83 -8.46 8.27
C LEU A 102 -5.42 -9.43 9.39
N THR A 103 -4.13 -9.51 9.76
CA THR A 103 -3.64 -10.41 10.81
C THR A 103 -4.14 -10.04 12.21
N GLY A 104 -4.08 -10.98 13.15
CA GLY A 104 -4.48 -10.78 14.55
C GLY A 104 -3.77 -9.59 15.23
N PRO A 105 -2.42 -9.52 15.20
CA PRO A 105 -1.67 -8.41 15.80
C PRO A 105 -2.01 -7.05 15.19
N ALA A 106 -2.17 -6.98 13.85
CA ALA A 106 -2.59 -5.75 13.19
C ALA A 106 -3.99 -5.31 13.61
N ARG A 107 -4.98 -6.23 13.68
CA ARG A 107 -6.34 -5.91 14.15
C ARG A 107 -6.35 -5.38 15.57
N ALA A 108 -5.55 -5.95 16.46
CA ALA A 108 -5.44 -5.50 17.85
C ALA A 108 -4.89 -4.06 17.93
N HIS A 109 -3.94 -3.69 17.06
CA HIS A 109 -3.41 -2.33 16.98
C HIS A 109 -4.46 -1.28 16.59
N PHE A 110 -5.45 -1.65 15.78
CA PHE A 110 -6.57 -0.77 15.43
C PHE A 110 -7.77 -0.93 16.40
N GLY A 111 -7.55 -1.32 17.65
CA GLY A 111 -8.62 -1.41 18.64
C GLY A 111 -9.59 -2.59 18.42
N GLY A 112 -9.21 -3.59 17.63
CA GLY A 112 -9.92 -4.87 17.55
C GLY A 112 -9.82 -5.61 18.88
N ALA A 113 -10.76 -5.35 19.78
CA ALA A 113 -10.90 -6.10 21.02
C ALA A 113 -11.07 -7.60 20.72
N ARG A 114 -10.38 -8.45 21.51
CA ARG A 114 -10.61 -9.89 21.59
C ARG A 114 -12.08 -10.10 21.97
N ARG A 115 -12.95 -10.36 21.00
CA ARG A 115 -14.25 -10.98 21.23
C ARG A 115 -14.08 -12.45 20.88
N GLY A 116 -13.67 -13.20 21.89
CA GLY A 116 -13.61 -14.66 21.94
C GLY A 116 -13.87 -15.04 23.38
#